data_AF-A0A971J3V3-F1
#
_entry.id   AF-A0A971J3V3-F1
#
_cell.length_a   1.000
_cell.length_b   1.000
_cell.length_c   1.000
_cell.angle_alpha   90.00
_cell.angle_beta   90.00
_cell.angle_gamma   90.00
#
_symmetry.space_group_name_H-M   'P 1'
#
loop_
_entity.id
_entity.type
_entity.pdbx_description
1 polymer ?
#
loop_
_entity_poly.entity_id
_entity_poly.type
_entity_poly.pdbx_seq_one_letter_code
_entity_poly.pdbx_strand_id
1 'polypeptide(L)'
;MINLTIDGVKVSVPQGSTILQAAAQAGIRIPTLCWHPDQAIKANCRICVCEVEGNRLLQAACSTPVTEGMVVKTKTPKVIEARTMILQLLLSNHPQDCLNCIRNGNCELQDLAAEYFIRENPFELKTRGYELDRSTPSIVRDQNKCVLCRRCIDACSVTQSVYALGLENRGAAAMVVPTMGEQLIESPCVMCGQCIHACPVGAIYENEQIDELLDAIADPDKIVVTQIAPAVRVALSEEIGMATGELPMEVLVAGLRQVGFDYVLHTNFTADLTIIEEGNELLKRLNEGGVLPMFTSCSPGWINFCETFYPDLLDHLSTCKSPQQMFGALVKTYWADKMNIDPSKIYSVSIMPCTAKKYEASRPEMCDSGYRDVDLVLTTREVGRLFRMSGVDFSKLAPSQFDPWMGKYTGAGVIFGATGGVMEAALRTVYEVVTKEELKDINFTAVRGMEGIKEAEVDLKGTVVKVAVAHGLSNARKLMDLVRDGKCDYHFIEIMACPGGCIGGGGQPITKANVKRAERIEAIYVEDEKMPIRKSHENPEIKTLYDEFLHEPLGHKSHELLHTHYTPKNKKYL
;
A
#
# COMPACT_ATOMS: atom_id res chain seq x y z
N MET A 1 -24.19 15.81 -24.99
CA MET A 1 -23.46 16.89 -24.31
C MET A 1 -24.48 17.82 -23.68
N ILE A 2 -24.17 18.40 -22.51
CA ILE A 2 -25.00 19.37 -21.79
C ILE A 2 -24.20 20.67 -21.68
N ASN A 3 -24.80 21.80 -22.04
CA ASN A 3 -24.17 23.11 -21.95
C ASN A 3 -24.66 23.87 -20.71
N LEU A 4 -23.73 24.45 -19.98
CA LEU A 4 -23.99 25.22 -18.77
C LEU A 4 -22.97 26.36 -18.63
N THR A 5 -23.23 27.27 -17.69
CA THR A 5 -22.33 28.37 -17.35
C THR A 5 -21.93 28.27 -15.88
N ILE A 6 -20.63 28.26 -15.57
CA ILE A 6 -20.10 28.24 -14.20
C ILE A 6 -19.21 29.47 -14.02
N ASP A 7 -19.54 30.35 -13.09
CA ASP A 7 -18.83 31.63 -12.84
C ASP A 7 -18.58 32.45 -14.14
N GLY A 8 -19.55 32.44 -15.06
CA GLY A 8 -19.47 33.13 -16.35
C GLY A 8 -18.75 32.35 -17.47
N VAL A 9 -18.11 31.22 -17.15
CA VAL A 9 -17.46 30.34 -18.13
C VAL A 9 -18.47 29.35 -18.70
N LYS A 10 -18.65 29.37 -20.02
CA LYS A 10 -19.46 28.36 -20.73
C LYS A 10 -18.67 27.05 -20.83
N VAL A 11 -19.31 25.94 -20.47
CA VAL A 11 -18.71 24.61 -20.53
C VAL A 11 -19.72 23.61 -21.10
N SER A 12 -19.21 22.59 -21.82
CA SER A 12 -20.01 21.50 -22.37
C SER A 12 -19.47 20.18 -21.87
N VAL A 13 -20.31 19.40 -21.19
CA VAL A 13 -19.90 18.14 -20.53
C VAL A 13 -20.81 16.97 -20.93
N PRO A 14 -20.37 15.71 -20.77
CA PRO A 14 -21.23 14.55 -20.97
C PRO A 14 -22.48 14.59 -20.08
N GLN A 15 -23.61 14.08 -20.60
CA GLN A 15 -24.84 13.94 -19.81
C GLN A 15 -24.59 13.04 -18.59
N GLY A 16 -25.15 13.39 -17.44
CA GLY A 16 -24.93 12.69 -16.17
C GLY A 16 -23.74 13.20 -15.36
N SER A 17 -22.94 14.13 -15.90
CA SER A 17 -21.87 14.80 -15.13
C SER A 17 -22.44 15.60 -13.96
N THR A 18 -21.70 15.66 -12.86
CA THR A 18 -21.99 16.53 -11.70
C THR A 18 -21.48 17.95 -11.93
N ILE A 19 -21.99 18.91 -11.16
CA ILE A 19 -21.46 20.29 -11.16
C ILE A 19 -19.97 20.30 -10.84
N LEU A 20 -19.48 19.45 -9.93
CA LEU A 20 -18.07 19.36 -9.57
C LEU A 20 -17.19 18.95 -10.76
N GLN A 21 -17.63 17.94 -11.54
CA GLN A 21 -16.93 17.50 -12.73
C GLN A 21 -16.93 18.58 -13.83
N ALA A 22 -18.08 19.25 -14.04
CA ALA A 22 -18.17 20.34 -15.00
C ALA A 22 -17.30 21.54 -14.61
N ALA A 23 -17.23 21.88 -13.32
CA ALA A 23 -16.36 22.93 -12.82
C ALA A 23 -14.88 22.62 -13.05
N ALA A 24 -14.46 21.36 -12.82
CA ALA A 24 -13.09 20.93 -13.08
C ALA A 24 -12.72 21.11 -14.57
N GLN A 25 -13.61 20.74 -15.50
CA GLN A 25 -13.39 20.94 -16.94
C GLN A 25 -13.36 22.42 -17.33
N ALA A 26 -14.08 23.28 -16.61
CA ALA A 26 -14.05 24.74 -16.79
C ALA A 26 -12.83 25.43 -16.14
N GLY A 27 -11.91 24.67 -15.52
CA GLY A 27 -10.77 25.22 -14.78
C GLY A 27 -11.16 25.91 -13.46
N ILE A 28 -12.36 25.62 -12.94
CA ILE A 28 -12.90 26.22 -11.72
C ILE A 28 -12.79 25.22 -10.57
N ARG A 29 -11.95 25.55 -9.58
CA ARG A 29 -11.79 24.73 -8.38
C ARG A 29 -12.95 24.96 -7.40
N ILE A 30 -13.72 23.90 -7.14
CA ILE A 30 -14.67 23.83 -6.02
C ILE A 30 -14.03 22.99 -4.91
N PRO A 31 -13.89 23.49 -3.67
CA PRO A 31 -13.28 22.73 -2.58
C PRO A 31 -14.14 21.53 -2.19
N THR A 32 -13.49 20.48 -1.73
CA THR A 32 -14.13 19.26 -1.24
C THR A 32 -13.40 18.73 0.00
N LEU A 33 -14.06 17.85 0.75
CA LEU A 33 -13.45 17.18 1.92
C LEU A 33 -13.86 15.71 2.03
N CYS A 34 -15.17 15.43 2.03
CA CYS A 34 -15.67 14.05 2.03
C CYS A 34 -15.67 13.38 0.65
N TRP A 35 -15.55 14.16 -0.41
CA TRP A 35 -15.48 13.63 -1.76
C TRP A 35 -14.11 13.02 -1.99
N HIS A 36 -14.07 11.91 -2.70
CA HIS A 36 -12.85 11.23 -3.11
C HIS A 36 -13.08 10.73 -4.53
N PRO A 37 -12.15 10.95 -5.48
CA PRO A 37 -12.35 10.64 -6.89
C PRO A 37 -12.62 9.14 -7.14
N ASP A 38 -11.98 8.26 -6.38
CA ASP A 38 -12.15 6.81 -6.51
C ASP A 38 -13.24 6.20 -5.62
N GLN A 39 -14.16 7.00 -5.05
CA GLN A 39 -15.23 6.48 -4.20
C GLN A 39 -16.59 7.02 -4.59
N ALA A 40 -17.65 6.33 -4.15
CA ALA A 40 -19.00 6.81 -4.28
C ALA A 40 -19.20 8.18 -3.60
N ILE A 41 -20.10 8.98 -4.18
CA ILE A 41 -20.44 10.32 -3.70
C ILE A 41 -21.24 10.21 -2.40
N LYS A 42 -20.74 10.86 -1.33
CA LYS A 42 -21.39 10.88 -0.01
C LYS A 42 -22.24 12.13 0.24
N ALA A 43 -21.87 13.25 -0.37
CA ALA A 43 -22.52 14.57 -0.23
C ALA A 43 -22.74 15.08 1.22
N ASN A 44 -21.98 14.60 2.21
CA ASN A 44 -22.25 14.85 3.63
C ASN A 44 -21.53 16.08 4.21
N CYS A 45 -20.30 16.39 3.81
CA CYS A 45 -19.52 17.49 4.42
C CYS A 45 -19.98 18.89 4.02
N ARG A 46 -20.72 19.01 2.92
CA ARG A 46 -21.23 20.28 2.37
C ARG A 46 -20.18 21.36 2.04
N ILE A 47 -18.87 21.07 2.09
CA ILE A 47 -17.82 22.02 1.66
C ILE A 47 -17.96 22.42 0.18
N CYS A 48 -18.43 21.50 -0.66
CA CYS A 48 -18.61 21.73 -2.10
C CYS A 48 -19.90 22.49 -2.48
N VAL A 49 -20.54 23.20 -1.55
CA VAL A 49 -21.79 23.92 -1.85
C VAL A 49 -21.58 25.02 -2.91
N CYS A 50 -22.56 25.21 -3.78
CA CYS A 50 -22.59 26.24 -4.81
C CYS A 50 -24.02 26.78 -4.97
N GLU A 51 -24.14 27.95 -5.57
CA GLU A 51 -25.42 28.55 -5.92
C GLU A 51 -25.78 28.16 -7.36
N VAL A 52 -27.03 27.78 -7.59
CA VAL A 52 -27.58 27.48 -8.91
C VAL A 52 -28.75 28.42 -9.13
N GLU A 53 -28.75 29.17 -10.22
CA GLU A 53 -29.83 30.13 -10.50
C GLU A 53 -31.19 29.41 -10.55
N GLY A 54 -32.21 30.06 -9.97
CA GLY A 54 -33.54 29.46 -9.78
C GLY A 54 -33.68 28.56 -8.55
N ASN A 55 -32.58 28.09 -7.94
CA ASN A 55 -32.63 27.29 -6.72
C ASN A 55 -32.51 28.15 -5.45
N ARG A 56 -33.45 27.97 -4.51
CA ARG A 56 -33.44 28.68 -3.22
C ARG A 56 -32.29 28.27 -2.29
N LEU A 57 -31.98 26.97 -2.27
CA LEU A 57 -30.98 26.35 -1.42
C LEU A 57 -29.66 26.13 -2.17
N LEU A 58 -28.53 26.24 -1.46
CA LEU A 58 -27.22 25.90 -2.01
C LEU A 58 -27.15 24.40 -2.30
N GLN A 59 -26.64 24.06 -3.48
CA GLN A 59 -26.53 22.69 -3.98
C GLN A 59 -25.13 22.13 -3.73
N ALA A 60 -25.02 20.84 -3.42
CA ALA A 60 -23.72 20.19 -3.28
C ALA A 60 -23.18 19.84 -4.67
N ALA A 61 -22.11 20.53 -5.09
CA ALA A 61 -21.57 20.35 -6.44
C ALA A 61 -21.17 18.90 -6.76
N CYS A 62 -20.71 18.16 -5.74
CA CYS A 62 -20.27 16.78 -5.91
C CYS A 62 -21.38 15.78 -6.24
N SER A 63 -22.66 16.12 -6.00
CA SER A 63 -23.79 15.19 -6.15
C SER A 63 -24.90 15.70 -7.05
N THR A 64 -24.90 16.99 -7.39
CA THR A 64 -25.94 17.59 -8.23
C THR A 64 -25.58 17.39 -9.72
N PRO A 65 -26.39 16.66 -10.50
CA PRO A 65 -26.20 16.55 -11.94
C PRO A 65 -26.40 17.90 -12.64
N VAL A 66 -25.66 18.14 -13.72
CA VAL A 66 -25.85 19.34 -14.56
C VAL A 66 -27.06 19.18 -15.47
N THR A 67 -27.71 20.30 -15.80
CA THR A 67 -28.82 20.37 -16.76
C THR A 67 -28.55 21.43 -17.82
N GLU A 68 -29.19 21.32 -18.98
CA GLU A 68 -29.04 22.30 -20.06
C GLU A 68 -29.40 23.71 -19.59
N GLY A 69 -28.57 24.69 -19.93
CA GLY A 69 -28.76 26.08 -19.55
C GLY A 69 -28.54 26.39 -18.07
N MET A 70 -28.07 25.43 -17.26
CA MET A 70 -27.79 25.66 -15.85
C MET A 70 -26.76 26.79 -15.66
N VAL A 71 -27.01 27.70 -14.72
CA VAL A 71 -26.07 28.76 -14.33
C VAL A 71 -25.65 28.55 -12.88
N VAL A 72 -24.37 28.30 -12.67
CA VAL A 72 -23.78 28.00 -11.36
C VAL A 72 -22.85 29.14 -10.95
N LYS A 73 -22.95 29.58 -9.69
CA LYS A 73 -22.03 30.53 -9.07
C LYS A 73 -21.36 29.88 -7.86
N THR A 74 -20.03 29.82 -7.86
CA THR A 74 -19.26 29.06 -6.86
C THR A 74 -18.61 29.94 -5.80
N LYS A 75 -18.71 31.27 -5.95
CA LYS A 75 -18.02 32.29 -5.12
C LYS A 75 -18.90 33.45 -4.68
N THR A 76 -20.23 33.29 -4.65
CA THR A 76 -21.12 34.35 -4.11
C THR A 76 -20.84 34.53 -2.61
N PRO A 77 -21.11 35.72 -2.02
CA PRO A 77 -20.95 35.95 -0.59
C PRO A 77 -21.66 34.87 0.25
N LYS A 78 -22.87 34.47 -0.17
CA LYS A 78 -23.64 33.39 0.44
C LYS A 78 -22.94 32.02 0.42
N VAL A 79 -22.27 31.68 -0.69
CA VAL A 79 -21.49 30.43 -0.80
C VAL A 79 -20.26 30.46 0.09
N ILE A 80 -19.54 31.58 0.10
CA ILE A 80 -18.33 31.75 0.92
C ILE A 80 -18.70 31.65 2.41
N GLU A 81 -19.71 32.40 2.86
CA GLU A 81 -20.22 32.37 4.23
C GLU A 81 -20.62 30.96 4.67
N ALA A 82 -21.36 30.23 3.83
CA ALA A 82 -21.77 28.86 4.14
C ALA A 82 -20.57 27.92 4.33
N ARG A 83 -19.56 28.00 3.45
CA ARG A 83 -18.35 27.17 3.57
C ARG A 83 -17.51 27.54 4.79
N THR A 84 -17.34 28.84 5.07
CA THR A 84 -16.66 29.32 6.27
C THR A 84 -17.33 28.79 7.54
N MET A 85 -18.65 28.89 7.64
CA MET A 85 -19.41 28.39 8.80
C MET A 85 -19.25 26.87 8.97
N ILE A 86 -19.31 26.09 7.88
CA ILE A 86 -19.09 24.64 7.92
C ILE A 86 -17.69 24.31 8.46
N LEU A 87 -16.65 25.00 7.95
CA LEU A 87 -15.27 24.79 8.41
C LEU A 87 -15.11 25.18 9.89
N GLN A 88 -15.69 26.30 10.32
CA GLN A 88 -15.68 26.71 11.73
C GLN A 88 -16.37 25.68 12.63
N LEU A 89 -17.48 25.07 12.20
CA LEU A 89 -18.15 23.99 12.94
C LEU A 89 -17.33 22.68 12.98
N LEU A 90 -16.58 22.36 11.92
CA LEU A 90 -15.66 21.22 11.94
C LEU A 90 -14.51 21.50 12.92
N LEU A 91 -13.93 22.69 12.87
CA LEU A 91 -12.83 23.13 13.72
C LEU A 91 -13.23 23.31 15.18
N SER A 92 -14.53 23.48 15.50
CA SER A 92 -15.00 23.56 16.88
C SER A 92 -15.03 22.21 17.60
N ASN A 93 -14.88 21.09 16.88
CA ASN A 93 -14.75 19.75 17.48
C ASN A 93 -13.43 19.06 17.11
N HIS A 94 -12.48 19.78 16.52
CA HIS A 94 -11.21 19.24 16.03
C HIS A 94 -10.03 19.89 16.79
N PRO A 95 -9.14 19.11 17.43
CA PRO A 95 -7.94 19.64 18.07
C PRO A 95 -7.12 20.50 17.11
N GLN A 96 -6.67 21.67 17.56
CA GLN A 96 -5.86 22.61 16.76
C GLN A 96 -4.36 22.46 17.06
N ASP A 97 -3.90 21.21 17.13
CA ASP A 97 -2.55 20.81 17.55
C ASP A 97 -1.63 20.51 16.34
N CYS A 98 -1.78 21.26 15.24
CA CYS A 98 -1.13 20.96 13.95
C CYS A 98 0.37 20.74 14.04
N LEU A 99 1.08 21.45 14.94
CA LEU A 99 2.53 21.30 15.13
C LEU A 99 2.95 19.92 15.65
N ASN A 100 2.04 19.22 16.33
CA ASN A 100 2.25 17.88 16.88
C ASN A 100 1.66 16.78 15.97
N CYS A 101 0.99 17.17 14.88
CA CYS A 101 0.19 16.25 14.08
C CYS A 101 1.01 15.64 12.93
N ILE A 102 0.89 14.32 12.75
CA ILE A 102 1.56 13.57 11.65
C ILE A 102 1.15 14.05 10.23
N ARG A 103 0.04 14.78 10.14
CA ARG A 103 -0.49 15.35 8.88
C ARG A 103 -0.14 16.82 8.68
N ASN A 104 0.76 17.39 9.49
CA ASN A 104 1.19 18.76 9.32
C ASN A 104 1.78 18.97 7.92
N GLY A 105 1.28 19.97 7.20
CA GLY A 105 1.73 20.29 5.84
C GLY A 105 1.11 19.44 4.72
N ASN A 106 0.27 18.45 5.04
CA ASN A 106 -0.45 17.65 4.04
C ASN A 106 -1.90 17.30 4.46
N CYS A 107 -2.49 18.08 5.38
CA CYS A 107 -3.85 17.90 5.90
C CYS A 107 -4.86 18.71 5.08
N GLU A 108 -5.87 18.05 4.51
CA GLU A 108 -6.87 18.72 3.66
C GLU A 108 -7.74 19.71 4.46
N LEU A 109 -7.97 19.46 5.76
CA LEU A 109 -8.68 20.41 6.62
C LEU A 109 -7.83 21.65 6.92
N GLN A 110 -6.52 21.46 7.13
CA GLN A 110 -5.57 22.55 7.35
C GLN A 110 -5.51 23.45 6.11
N ASP A 111 -5.43 22.86 4.91
CA ASP A 111 -5.45 23.58 3.63
C ASP A 111 -6.73 24.41 3.48
N LEU A 112 -7.89 23.81 3.76
CA LEU A 112 -9.18 24.51 3.67
C LEU A 112 -9.30 25.64 4.69
N ALA A 113 -8.83 25.45 5.93
CA ALA A 113 -8.84 26.50 6.94
C ALA A 113 -7.97 27.69 6.53
N ALA A 114 -6.81 27.42 5.93
CA ALA A 114 -5.92 28.45 5.39
C ALA A 114 -6.54 29.16 4.18
N GLU A 115 -7.14 28.42 3.24
CA GLU A 115 -7.80 28.94 2.04
C GLU A 115 -8.94 29.91 2.37
N TYR A 116 -9.70 29.65 3.44
CA TYR A 116 -10.82 30.48 3.89
C TYR A 116 -10.43 31.53 4.95
N PHE A 117 -9.13 31.70 5.22
CA PHE A 117 -8.61 32.65 6.20
C PHE A 117 -9.22 32.52 7.60
N ILE A 118 -9.48 31.29 8.05
CA ILE A 118 -10.03 31.06 9.39
C ILE A 118 -8.91 31.30 10.41
N ARG A 119 -8.93 32.47 11.04
CA ARG A 119 -7.99 32.88 12.11
C ARG A 119 -8.61 32.76 13.49
N GLU A 120 -9.90 33.06 13.57
CA GLU A 120 -10.68 33.00 14.80
C GLU A 120 -11.93 32.15 14.54
N ASN A 121 -12.34 31.39 15.55
CA ASN A 121 -13.54 30.56 15.50
C ASN A 121 -14.56 31.10 16.50
N PRO A 122 -15.77 31.53 16.05
CA PRO A 122 -16.81 32.02 16.95
C PRO A 122 -17.43 30.91 17.80
N PHE A 123 -17.23 29.64 17.45
CA PHE A 123 -17.72 28.50 18.21
C PHE A 123 -16.70 28.05 19.26
N GLU A 124 -17.20 27.70 20.44
CA GLU A 124 -16.41 27.09 21.51
C GLU A 124 -15.78 25.77 21.04
N LEU A 125 -14.46 25.60 21.28
CA LEU A 125 -13.75 24.36 21.01
C LEU A 125 -14.16 23.28 22.03
N LYS A 126 -14.77 22.21 21.56
CA LYS A 126 -15.16 21.02 22.34
C LYS A 126 -14.49 19.79 21.76
N THR A 127 -13.31 19.47 22.27
CA THR A 127 -12.64 18.22 21.91
C THR A 127 -13.37 17.04 22.55
N ARG A 128 -13.24 15.87 21.92
CA ARG A 128 -14.00 14.68 22.31
C ARG A 128 -13.39 13.90 23.47
N GLY A 129 -12.08 14.03 23.68
CA GLY A 129 -11.37 13.40 24.80
C GLY A 129 -11.25 11.88 24.72
N TYR A 130 -11.25 11.31 23.51
CA TYR A 130 -11.11 9.86 23.32
C TYR A 130 -9.64 9.42 23.44
N GLU A 131 -9.42 8.22 23.96
CA GLU A 131 -8.10 7.58 23.93
C GLU A 131 -7.70 7.18 22.51
N LEU A 132 -6.39 7.13 22.29
CA LEU A 132 -5.81 6.63 21.04
C LEU A 132 -5.92 5.11 20.98
N ASP A 133 -6.45 4.58 19.89
CA ASP A 133 -6.44 3.15 19.63
C ASP A 133 -5.08 2.78 19.01
N ARG A 134 -4.21 2.19 19.84
CA ARG A 134 -2.87 1.66 19.49
C ARG A 134 -2.83 0.13 19.57
N SER A 135 -3.99 -0.52 19.47
CA SER A 135 -4.12 -1.97 19.68
C SER A 135 -3.42 -2.82 18.62
N THR A 136 -3.13 -2.27 17.44
CA THR A 136 -2.42 -2.96 16.36
C THR A 136 -0.97 -2.46 16.25
N PRO A 137 -0.01 -3.31 15.83
CA PRO A 137 1.37 -2.87 15.58
C PRO A 137 1.50 -1.98 14.33
N SER A 138 0.44 -1.84 13.53
CA SER A 138 0.48 -1.25 12.19
C SER A 138 -0.20 0.10 12.06
N ILE A 139 -1.31 0.31 12.76
CA ILE A 139 -2.22 1.45 12.56
C ILE A 139 -2.62 2.02 13.91
N VAL A 140 -2.57 3.35 14.02
CA VAL A 140 -3.08 4.13 15.16
C VAL A 140 -4.32 4.91 14.73
N ARG A 141 -5.34 4.95 15.58
CA ARG A 141 -6.55 5.77 15.35
C ARG A 141 -6.70 6.84 16.43
N ASP A 142 -6.86 8.08 15.98
CA ASP A 142 -7.19 9.23 16.80
C ASP A 142 -8.58 9.75 16.43
N GLN A 143 -9.61 9.31 17.18
CA GLN A 143 -10.98 9.74 16.92
C GLN A 143 -11.24 11.21 17.28
N ASN A 144 -10.34 11.87 18.01
CA ASN A 144 -10.44 13.31 18.28
C ASN A 144 -10.24 14.11 17.00
N LYS A 145 -9.44 13.62 16.06
CA LYS A 145 -9.16 14.28 14.78
C LYS A 145 -10.16 13.90 13.67
N CYS A 146 -11.13 13.03 13.95
CA CYS A 146 -12.07 12.54 12.93
C CYS A 146 -13.10 13.62 12.53
N VAL A 147 -13.19 13.92 11.23
CA VAL A 147 -14.16 14.87 10.65
C VAL A 147 -15.43 14.19 10.09
N LEU A 148 -15.65 12.91 10.42
CA LEU A 148 -16.82 12.11 9.98
C LEU A 148 -17.07 12.12 8.46
N CYS A 149 -16.00 12.25 7.66
CA CYS A 149 -16.10 12.27 6.20
C CYS A 149 -16.48 10.91 5.58
N ARG A 150 -16.31 9.81 6.35
CA ARG A 150 -16.61 8.42 5.96
C ARG A 150 -15.78 7.86 4.80
N ARG A 151 -14.75 8.57 4.32
CA ARG A 151 -13.81 8.07 3.30
C ARG A 151 -13.11 6.77 3.72
N CYS A 152 -12.75 6.65 5.00
CA CYS A 152 -12.12 5.45 5.55
C CYS A 152 -13.08 4.24 5.65
N ILE A 153 -14.38 4.48 5.89
CA ILE A 153 -15.40 3.41 5.92
C ILE A 153 -15.52 2.82 4.52
N ASP A 154 -15.75 3.63 3.49
CA ASP A 154 -15.88 3.16 2.10
C ASP A 154 -14.60 2.47 1.61
N ALA A 155 -13.42 2.97 1.98
CA ALA A 155 -12.16 2.30 1.65
C ALA A 155 -12.10 0.89 2.27
N CYS A 156 -12.63 0.70 3.48
CA CYS A 156 -12.61 -0.58 4.18
C CYS A 156 -13.73 -1.53 3.72
N SER A 157 -14.94 -1.04 3.48
CA SER A 157 -16.10 -1.85 3.13
C SER A 157 -16.23 -2.09 1.63
N VAL A 158 -16.01 -1.07 0.80
CA VAL A 158 -16.22 -1.15 -0.65
C VAL A 158 -14.96 -1.64 -1.36
N THR A 159 -13.83 -0.95 -1.16
CA THR A 159 -12.57 -1.30 -1.85
C THR A 159 -11.93 -2.57 -1.30
N GLN A 160 -12.04 -2.79 0.01
CA GLN A 160 -11.39 -3.93 0.67
C GLN A 160 -12.37 -5.04 1.04
N SER A 161 -13.68 -4.79 1.10
CA SER A 161 -14.66 -5.81 1.53
C SER A 161 -14.33 -6.42 2.91
N VAL A 162 -13.70 -5.65 3.79
CA VAL A 162 -13.27 -6.07 5.14
C VAL A 162 -14.28 -5.66 6.21
N TYR A 163 -14.95 -4.52 6.04
CA TYR A 163 -15.98 -4.03 6.98
C TYR A 163 -15.51 -3.86 8.44
N ALA A 164 -14.21 -3.59 8.64
CA ALA A 164 -13.65 -3.37 9.98
C ALA A 164 -14.02 -2.02 10.60
N LEU A 165 -14.55 -1.07 9.81
CA LEU A 165 -14.94 0.27 10.28
C LEU A 165 -16.41 0.54 9.95
N GLY A 166 -17.15 1.05 10.95
CA GLY A 166 -18.56 1.42 10.84
C GLY A 166 -18.86 2.80 11.43
N LEU A 167 -20.14 3.17 11.44
CA LEU A 167 -20.63 4.37 12.08
C LEU A 167 -21.52 3.99 13.27
N GLU A 168 -21.28 4.60 14.41
CA GLU A 168 -22.12 4.49 15.59
C GLU A 168 -22.66 5.85 16.01
N ASN A 169 -23.75 5.85 16.77
CA ASN A 169 -24.44 7.03 17.30
C ASN A 169 -24.95 8.01 16.21
N ARG A 170 -25.47 9.16 16.64
CA ARG A 170 -26.06 10.19 15.76
C ARG A 170 -25.76 11.59 16.27
N GLY A 171 -25.92 12.58 15.39
CA GLY A 171 -25.72 14.00 15.73
C GLY A 171 -24.28 14.25 16.22
N ALA A 172 -24.15 14.99 17.33
CA ALA A 172 -22.85 15.33 17.92
C ALA A 172 -22.09 14.09 18.44
N ALA A 173 -22.80 13.02 18.80
CA ALA A 173 -22.20 11.78 19.31
C ALA A 173 -21.73 10.83 18.20
N ALA A 174 -21.97 11.14 16.93
CA ALA A 174 -21.61 10.25 15.82
C ALA A 174 -20.10 9.99 15.75
N MET A 175 -19.73 8.72 15.57
CA MET A 175 -18.34 8.26 15.58
C MET A 175 -18.08 7.18 14.53
N VAL A 176 -16.85 7.18 14.00
CA VAL A 176 -16.34 6.04 13.25
C VAL A 176 -15.71 5.08 14.25
N VAL A 177 -16.24 3.87 14.33
CA VAL A 177 -15.81 2.84 15.29
C VAL A 177 -15.38 1.57 14.57
N PRO A 178 -14.49 0.75 15.15
CA PRO A 178 -14.30 -0.61 14.68
C PRO A 178 -15.56 -1.44 14.87
N THR A 179 -15.61 -2.62 14.25
CA THR A 179 -16.72 -3.56 14.39
C THR A 179 -17.09 -3.75 15.87
N MET A 180 -18.38 -3.60 16.19
CA MET A 180 -18.93 -3.69 17.56
C MET A 180 -18.40 -2.66 18.58
N GLY A 181 -17.73 -1.59 18.16
CA GLY A 181 -17.20 -0.58 19.07
C GLY A 181 -15.92 -1.00 19.81
N GLU A 182 -15.36 -2.17 19.48
CA GLU A 182 -14.14 -2.73 20.07
C GLU A 182 -12.87 -2.01 19.57
N GLN A 183 -11.71 -2.44 20.06
CA GLN A 183 -10.42 -2.01 19.52
C GLN A 183 -10.18 -2.53 18.10
N LEU A 184 -9.35 -1.84 17.31
CA LEU A 184 -9.09 -2.23 15.92
C LEU A 184 -8.53 -3.65 15.78
N ILE A 185 -7.69 -4.11 16.71
CA ILE A 185 -7.12 -5.48 16.68
C ILE A 185 -8.20 -6.56 16.81
N GLU A 186 -9.30 -6.30 17.50
CA GLU A 186 -10.42 -7.25 17.71
C GLU A 186 -11.40 -7.27 16.53
N SER A 187 -11.35 -6.25 15.68
CA SER A 187 -12.15 -6.20 14.45
C SER A 187 -11.58 -7.11 13.34
N PRO A 188 -12.31 -7.30 12.22
CA PRO A 188 -11.81 -7.97 11.01
C PRO A 188 -10.64 -7.25 10.30
N CYS A 189 -10.03 -6.23 10.91
CA CYS A 189 -8.98 -5.43 10.30
C CYS A 189 -7.81 -6.29 9.82
N VAL A 190 -7.46 -6.12 8.54
CA VAL A 190 -6.32 -6.79 7.90
C VAL A 190 -5.05 -5.93 7.86
N MET A 191 -5.09 -4.75 8.50
CA MET A 191 -3.98 -3.80 8.64
C MET A 191 -3.39 -3.25 7.32
N CYS A 192 -4.14 -3.31 6.22
CA CYS A 192 -3.67 -2.87 4.89
C CYS A 192 -3.46 -1.35 4.75
N GLY A 193 -4.01 -0.54 5.66
CA GLY A 193 -3.79 0.91 5.70
C GLY A 193 -4.46 1.72 4.60
N GLN A 194 -5.38 1.15 3.80
CA GLN A 194 -6.11 1.92 2.77
C GLN A 194 -6.99 3.02 3.37
N CYS A 195 -7.44 2.84 4.62
CA CYS A 195 -8.13 3.86 5.39
C CYS A 195 -7.25 5.08 5.73
N ILE A 196 -5.91 4.93 5.78
CA ILE A 196 -4.95 6.02 5.98
C ILE A 196 -4.90 6.91 4.73
N HIS A 197 -4.72 6.32 3.55
CA HIS A 197 -4.79 7.05 2.27
C HIS A 197 -6.10 7.81 2.10
N ALA A 198 -7.20 7.16 2.49
CA ALA A 198 -8.52 7.75 2.38
C ALA A 198 -8.77 8.87 3.43
N CYS A 199 -7.98 8.99 4.49
CA CYS A 199 -8.24 9.98 5.54
C CYS A 199 -7.75 11.38 5.13
N PRO A 200 -8.58 12.43 5.19
CA PRO A 200 -8.14 13.80 4.87
C PRO A 200 -7.34 14.48 5.99
N VAL A 201 -7.28 13.88 7.18
CA VAL A 201 -6.80 14.48 8.44
C VAL A 201 -6.00 13.45 9.25
N GLY A 202 -5.48 13.84 10.42
CA GLY A 202 -4.67 12.97 11.30
C GLY A 202 -5.45 11.94 12.13
N ALA A 203 -6.62 11.47 11.67
CA ALA A 203 -7.48 10.59 12.47
C ALA A 203 -7.12 9.10 12.41
N ILE A 204 -6.36 8.70 11.39
CA ILE A 204 -5.85 7.34 11.24
C ILE A 204 -4.54 7.40 10.47
N TYR A 205 -3.50 6.78 11.01
CA TYR A 205 -2.14 6.85 10.51
C TYR A 205 -1.37 5.58 10.88
N GLU A 206 -0.19 5.40 10.30
CA GLU A 206 0.71 4.28 10.59
C GLU A 206 1.25 4.38 12.03
N ASN A 207 1.49 3.23 12.66
CA ASN A 207 2.26 3.21 13.90
C ASN A 207 3.72 3.53 13.58
N GLU A 208 4.15 4.75 13.88
CA GLU A 208 5.49 5.25 13.63
C GLU A 208 6.51 4.57 14.54
N GLN A 209 7.66 4.18 13.98
CA GLN A 209 8.74 3.46 14.65
C GLN A 209 10.12 4.12 14.43
N ILE A 210 10.13 5.44 14.25
CA ILE A 210 11.36 6.22 14.01
C ILE A 210 12.24 6.20 15.26
N ASP A 211 11.66 6.37 16.45
CA ASP A 211 12.42 6.42 17.70
C ASP A 211 13.14 5.08 17.96
N GLU A 212 12.47 3.95 17.71
CA GLU A 212 13.06 2.61 17.83
C GLU A 212 14.20 2.38 16.84
N LEU A 213 14.16 3.01 15.65
CA LEU A 213 15.31 2.99 14.74
C LEU A 213 16.47 3.79 15.34
N LEU A 214 16.22 5.01 15.82
CA LEU A 214 17.27 5.87 16.36
C LEU A 214 17.95 5.24 17.58
N ASP A 215 17.17 4.58 18.45
CA ASP A 215 17.70 3.80 19.57
C ASP A 215 18.58 2.64 19.09
N ALA A 216 18.20 1.97 17.99
CA ALA A 216 19.02 0.90 17.43
C ALA A 216 20.31 1.40 16.77
N ILE A 217 20.28 2.56 16.10
CA ILE A 217 21.46 3.22 15.52
C ILE A 217 22.41 3.72 16.60
N ALA A 218 21.88 4.19 17.74
CA ALA A 218 22.68 4.69 18.85
C ALA A 218 23.36 3.58 19.68
N ASP A 219 22.92 2.33 19.51
CA ASP A 219 23.41 1.16 20.25
C ASP A 219 24.67 0.58 19.58
N PRO A 220 25.87 0.70 20.19
CA PRO A 220 27.12 0.27 19.59
C PRO A 220 27.26 -1.26 19.48
N ASP A 221 26.39 -2.03 20.17
CA ASP A 221 26.39 -3.49 20.09
C ASP A 221 25.53 -4.02 18.94
N LYS A 222 24.79 -3.14 18.25
CA LYS A 222 23.95 -3.48 17.10
C LYS A 222 24.62 -3.13 15.78
N ILE A 223 24.34 -3.95 14.78
CA ILE A 223 24.65 -3.71 13.38
C ILE A 223 23.31 -3.56 12.66
N VAL A 224 22.97 -2.33 12.28
CA VAL A 224 21.67 -1.99 11.69
C VAL A 224 21.72 -2.21 10.19
N VAL A 225 21.07 -3.29 9.75
CA VAL A 225 21.04 -3.70 8.34
C VAL A 225 19.67 -3.40 7.77
N THR A 226 19.62 -2.74 6.60
CA THR A 226 18.34 -2.38 5.96
C THR A 226 18.09 -3.09 4.65
N GLN A 227 16.80 -3.34 4.38
CA GLN A 227 16.27 -3.81 3.11
C GLN A 227 15.20 -2.86 2.58
N ILE A 228 15.17 -2.66 1.27
CA ILE A 228 14.23 -1.73 0.62
C ILE A 228 13.29 -2.50 -0.30
N ALA A 229 11.97 -2.32 -0.12
CA ALA A 229 10.98 -2.92 -0.99
C ALA A 229 10.88 -2.24 -2.37
N PRO A 230 10.47 -2.98 -3.43
CA PRO A 230 10.47 -2.47 -4.80
C PRO A 230 9.60 -1.21 -4.99
N ALA A 231 8.48 -1.09 -4.28
CA ALA A 231 7.61 0.09 -4.44
C ALA A 231 8.07 1.34 -3.66
N VAL A 232 9.04 1.21 -2.75
CA VAL A 232 9.54 2.34 -1.96
C VAL A 232 10.32 3.29 -2.87
N ARG A 233 11.24 2.77 -3.68
CA ARG A 233 12.13 3.58 -4.52
C ARG A 233 11.38 4.56 -5.43
N VAL A 234 10.25 4.12 -6.01
CA VAL A 234 9.49 4.97 -6.95
C VAL A 234 8.70 6.06 -6.25
N ALA A 235 8.26 5.84 -5.01
CA ALA A 235 7.36 6.75 -4.31
C ALA A 235 8.09 7.61 -3.26
N LEU A 236 9.23 7.18 -2.74
CA LEU A 236 9.99 7.89 -1.70
C LEU A 236 10.48 9.27 -2.17
N SER A 237 10.77 9.42 -3.47
CA SER A 237 11.11 10.70 -4.07
C SER A 237 10.05 11.78 -3.81
N GLU A 238 8.77 11.40 -3.76
CA GLU A 238 7.66 12.32 -3.49
C GLU A 238 7.71 12.91 -2.07
N GLU A 239 8.21 12.14 -1.09
CA GLU A 239 8.35 12.62 0.29
C GLU A 239 9.49 13.65 0.44
N ILE A 240 10.46 13.64 -0.46
CA ILE A 240 11.59 14.59 -0.45
C ILE A 240 11.42 15.70 -1.49
N GLY A 241 10.21 15.86 -2.06
CA GLY A 241 9.87 16.96 -2.97
C GLY A 241 10.29 16.73 -4.43
N MET A 242 10.67 15.52 -4.80
CA MET A 242 11.01 15.11 -6.17
C MET A 242 9.81 14.43 -6.86
N ALA A 243 9.87 14.28 -8.19
CA ALA A 243 8.87 13.55 -8.97
C ALA A 243 8.97 12.03 -8.75
N THR A 244 7.90 11.32 -9.07
CA THR A 244 7.85 9.84 -8.97
C THR A 244 8.98 9.20 -9.75
N GLY A 245 9.75 8.32 -9.11
CA GLY A 245 10.85 7.58 -9.74
C GLY A 245 12.08 8.42 -10.10
N GLU A 246 12.13 9.70 -9.69
CA GLU A 246 13.25 10.59 -10.01
C GLU A 246 14.51 10.32 -9.16
N LEU A 247 14.36 9.74 -7.97
CA LEU A 247 15.48 9.45 -7.06
C LEU A 247 16.29 8.25 -7.56
N PRO A 248 17.56 8.42 -7.96
CA PRO A 248 18.40 7.30 -8.39
C PRO A 248 18.67 6.34 -7.22
N MET A 249 18.69 5.03 -7.49
CA MET A 249 18.79 4.01 -6.44
C MET A 249 20.07 4.14 -5.62
N GLU A 250 21.19 4.41 -6.28
CA GLU A 250 22.49 4.55 -5.62
C GLU A 250 22.56 5.80 -4.73
N VAL A 251 21.81 6.84 -5.07
CA VAL A 251 21.69 8.05 -4.24
C VAL A 251 20.80 7.77 -3.04
N LEU A 252 19.73 6.97 -3.20
CA LEU A 252 18.92 6.49 -2.08
C LEU A 252 19.77 5.66 -1.09
N VAL A 253 20.60 4.75 -1.61
CA VAL A 253 21.51 3.95 -0.79
C VAL A 253 22.47 4.84 0.01
N ALA A 254 23.06 5.85 -0.64
CA ALA A 254 23.89 6.83 0.05
C ALA A 254 23.10 7.59 1.14
N GLY A 255 21.83 7.93 0.87
CA GLY A 255 20.97 8.64 1.82
C GLY A 255 20.67 7.82 3.07
N LEU A 256 20.44 6.52 2.91
CA LEU A 256 20.24 5.61 4.04
C LEU A 256 21.51 5.49 4.90
N ARG A 257 22.70 5.43 4.29
CA ARG A 257 23.95 5.47 5.04
C ARG A 257 24.12 6.78 5.83
N GLN A 258 23.70 7.92 5.27
CA GLN A 258 23.71 9.20 5.98
C GLN A 258 22.76 9.24 7.18
N VAL A 259 21.66 8.47 7.15
CA VAL A 259 20.75 8.34 8.30
C VAL A 259 21.38 7.52 9.44
N GLY A 260 22.31 6.61 9.13
CA GLY A 260 23.01 5.79 10.12
C GLY A 260 22.85 4.29 9.95
N PHE A 261 22.36 3.81 8.80
CA PHE A 261 22.38 2.37 8.49
C PHE A 261 23.81 1.89 8.18
N ASP A 262 24.26 0.83 8.85
CA ASP A 262 25.59 0.24 8.64
C ASP A 262 25.70 -0.45 7.28
N TYR A 263 24.66 -1.22 6.93
CA TYR A 263 24.58 -1.97 5.68
C TYR A 263 23.24 -1.76 4.99
N VAL A 264 23.29 -1.57 3.68
CA VAL A 264 22.14 -1.33 2.80
C VAL A 264 22.09 -2.44 1.75
N LEU A 265 21.07 -3.28 1.87
CA LEU A 265 20.77 -4.41 0.99
C LEU A 265 19.39 -4.20 0.33
N HIS A 266 18.88 -5.17 -0.42
CA HIS A 266 17.64 -4.98 -1.17
C HIS A 266 16.67 -6.16 -1.09
N THR A 267 15.40 -5.89 -0.76
CA THR A 267 14.32 -6.89 -0.78
C THR A 267 14.07 -7.49 -2.17
N ASN A 268 14.49 -6.83 -3.27
CA ASN A 268 14.31 -7.39 -4.60
C ASN A 268 15.16 -8.67 -4.80
N PHE A 269 16.27 -8.81 -4.06
CA PHE A 269 17.03 -10.07 -4.02
C PHE A 269 16.13 -11.22 -3.57
N THR A 270 15.40 -11.05 -2.46
CA THR A 270 14.49 -12.09 -1.97
C THR A 270 13.14 -12.12 -2.70
N ALA A 271 12.80 -11.09 -3.47
CA ALA A 271 11.72 -11.18 -4.46
C ALA A 271 12.08 -12.16 -5.57
N ASP A 272 13.31 -12.09 -6.11
CA ASP A 272 13.83 -13.08 -7.06
C ASP A 272 13.83 -14.49 -6.45
N LEU A 273 14.21 -14.62 -5.17
CA LEU A 273 14.18 -15.88 -4.45
C LEU A 273 12.75 -16.44 -4.30
N THR A 274 11.79 -15.56 -3.96
CA THR A 274 10.37 -15.95 -3.82
C THR A 274 9.86 -16.56 -5.13
N ILE A 275 10.23 -15.99 -6.28
CA ILE A 275 9.86 -16.55 -7.59
C ILE A 275 10.40 -17.95 -7.82
N ILE A 276 11.61 -18.24 -7.34
CA ILE A 276 12.21 -19.55 -7.51
C ILE A 276 11.48 -20.57 -6.62
N GLU A 277 11.30 -20.28 -5.33
CA GLU A 277 10.61 -21.20 -4.42
C GLU A 277 9.14 -21.38 -4.84
N GLU A 278 8.41 -20.29 -5.08
CA GLU A 278 6.98 -20.31 -5.41
C GLU A 278 6.73 -20.90 -6.80
N GLY A 279 7.62 -20.63 -7.77
CA GLY A 279 7.57 -21.25 -9.08
C GLY A 279 7.76 -22.77 -9.01
N ASN A 280 8.73 -23.25 -8.20
CA ASN A 280 8.91 -24.68 -7.98
C ASN A 280 7.74 -25.29 -7.19
N GLU A 281 7.15 -24.57 -6.23
CA GLU A 281 5.98 -25.03 -5.47
C GLU A 281 4.78 -25.24 -6.39
N LEU A 282 4.53 -24.30 -7.31
CA LEU A 282 3.49 -24.44 -8.34
C LEU A 282 3.71 -25.70 -9.19
N LEU A 283 4.94 -25.89 -9.67
CA LEU A 283 5.29 -27.05 -10.50
C LEU A 283 5.13 -28.36 -9.74
N LYS A 284 5.51 -28.39 -8.46
CA LYS A 284 5.30 -29.55 -7.59
C LYS A 284 3.81 -29.86 -7.44
N ARG A 285 2.97 -28.86 -7.15
CA ARG A 285 1.51 -29.03 -7.04
C ARG A 285 0.89 -29.54 -8.35
N LEU A 286 1.32 -29.01 -9.49
CA LEU A 286 0.83 -29.45 -10.81
C LEU A 286 1.22 -30.91 -11.13
N ASN A 287 2.45 -31.32 -10.81
CA ASN A 287 2.97 -32.65 -11.17
C ASN A 287 2.56 -33.74 -10.18
N GLU A 288 2.43 -33.41 -8.89
CA GLU A 288 2.17 -34.37 -7.81
C GLU A 288 0.71 -34.39 -7.35
N GLY A 289 -0.17 -33.57 -7.96
CA GLY A 289 -1.59 -33.48 -7.60
C GLY A 289 -1.85 -32.75 -6.28
N GLY A 290 -1.13 -31.66 -6.03
CA GLY A 290 -1.32 -30.78 -4.88
C GLY A 290 -2.58 -29.90 -4.98
N VAL A 291 -2.83 -29.12 -3.93
CA VAL A 291 -4.02 -28.25 -3.83
C VAL A 291 -3.92 -27.07 -4.81
N LEU A 292 -4.91 -26.94 -5.70
CA LEU A 292 -5.02 -25.88 -6.71
C LEU A 292 -6.40 -25.20 -6.65
N PRO A 293 -6.52 -23.89 -7.00
CA PRO A 293 -5.42 -23.00 -7.41
C PRO A 293 -4.45 -22.72 -6.27
N MET A 294 -3.19 -22.47 -6.60
CA MET A 294 -2.23 -21.91 -5.64
C MET A 294 -2.38 -20.38 -5.60
N PHE A 295 -2.40 -19.79 -4.42
CA PHE A 295 -2.42 -18.34 -4.22
C PHE A 295 -1.05 -17.84 -3.76
N THR A 296 -0.66 -16.67 -4.26
CA THR A 296 0.53 -15.99 -3.73
C THR A 296 0.38 -15.65 -2.25
N SER A 297 1.49 -15.68 -1.50
CA SER A 297 1.50 -15.45 -0.05
C SER A 297 2.23 -14.18 0.41
N CYS A 298 2.84 -13.43 -0.51
CA CYS A 298 3.75 -12.32 -0.16
C CYS A 298 3.07 -11.06 0.43
N SER A 299 1.75 -10.92 0.29
CA SER A 299 0.97 -9.74 0.71
C SER A 299 0.31 -9.99 2.08
N PRO A 300 0.78 -9.39 3.18
CA PRO A 300 0.26 -9.71 4.52
C PRO A 300 -1.18 -9.24 4.75
N GLY A 301 -1.62 -8.18 4.06
CA GLY A 301 -3.03 -7.78 4.08
C GLY A 301 -3.95 -8.83 3.45
N TRP A 302 -3.44 -9.57 2.46
CA TRP A 302 -4.13 -10.68 1.83
C TRP A 302 -4.10 -11.93 2.72
N ILE A 303 -2.94 -12.27 3.30
CA ILE A 303 -2.84 -13.35 4.29
C ILE A 303 -3.81 -13.14 5.45
N ASN A 304 -3.80 -11.95 6.06
CA ASN A 304 -4.71 -11.60 7.14
C ASN A 304 -6.19 -11.71 6.71
N PHE A 305 -6.51 -11.38 5.47
CA PHE A 305 -7.87 -11.53 4.93
C PHE A 305 -8.25 -13.00 4.78
N CYS A 306 -7.34 -13.83 4.26
CA CYS A 306 -7.57 -15.27 4.08
C CYS A 306 -7.77 -15.97 5.44
N GLU A 307 -6.87 -15.77 6.41
CA GLU A 307 -6.99 -16.34 7.76
C GLU A 307 -8.25 -15.89 8.53
N THR A 308 -8.81 -14.75 8.14
CA THR A 308 -10.01 -14.18 8.75
C THR A 308 -11.27 -14.72 8.07
N PHE A 309 -11.40 -14.57 6.75
CA PHE A 309 -12.65 -14.81 6.01
C PHE A 309 -12.70 -16.15 5.25
N TYR A 310 -11.55 -16.77 5.01
CA TYR A 310 -11.39 -18.03 4.26
C TYR A 310 -10.45 -19.02 4.95
N PRO A 311 -10.62 -19.28 6.27
CA PRO A 311 -9.75 -20.19 7.01
C PRO A 311 -9.81 -21.64 6.48
N ASP A 312 -10.87 -22.00 5.78
CA ASP A 312 -11.09 -23.28 5.11
C ASP A 312 -10.23 -23.46 3.84
N LEU A 313 -9.64 -22.40 3.31
CA LEU A 313 -8.88 -22.41 2.05
C LEU A 313 -7.38 -22.10 2.24
N LEU A 314 -6.86 -22.19 3.47
CA LEU A 314 -5.46 -21.85 3.76
C LEU A 314 -4.45 -22.74 3.02
N ASP A 315 -4.79 -23.99 2.73
CA ASP A 315 -3.93 -24.94 1.99
C ASP A 315 -3.68 -24.50 0.53
N HIS A 316 -4.52 -23.60 0.00
CA HIS A 316 -4.29 -23.01 -1.30
C HIS A 316 -3.18 -21.93 -1.28
N LEU A 317 -2.81 -21.38 -0.12
CA LEU A 317 -1.73 -20.40 -0.04
C LEU A 317 -0.37 -21.07 -0.32
N SER A 318 0.48 -20.38 -1.07
CA SER A 318 1.89 -20.70 -1.18
C SER A 318 2.54 -20.74 0.20
N THR A 319 3.35 -21.76 0.43
CA THR A 319 4.09 -21.92 1.69
C THR A 319 5.28 -20.99 1.77
N CYS A 320 5.69 -20.37 0.67
CA CYS A 320 6.77 -19.40 0.65
C CYS A 320 6.49 -18.25 1.63
N LYS A 321 7.50 -17.86 2.39
CA LYS A 321 7.53 -16.58 3.12
C LYS A 321 7.49 -15.44 2.12
N SER A 322 7.10 -14.25 2.58
CA SER A 322 7.22 -13.06 1.74
C SER A 322 8.70 -12.66 1.54
N PRO A 323 9.02 -11.86 0.50
CA PRO A 323 10.37 -11.33 0.31
C PRO A 323 10.97 -10.67 1.56
N GLN A 324 10.15 -9.95 2.35
CA GLN A 324 10.60 -9.35 3.61
C GLN A 324 11.12 -10.40 4.60
N GLN A 325 10.38 -11.49 4.76
CA GLN A 325 10.67 -12.50 5.79
C GLN A 325 11.73 -13.48 5.33
N MET A 326 11.74 -13.85 4.04
CA MET A 326 12.89 -14.54 3.45
C MET A 326 14.18 -13.75 3.64
N PHE A 327 14.13 -12.42 3.47
CA PHE A 327 15.29 -11.56 3.70
C PHE A 327 15.71 -11.59 5.17
N GLY A 328 14.76 -11.44 6.09
CA GLY A 328 15.03 -11.46 7.52
C GLY A 328 15.72 -12.75 7.98
N ALA A 329 15.22 -13.90 7.51
CA ALA A 329 15.84 -15.19 7.81
C ALA A 329 17.26 -15.29 7.23
N LEU A 330 17.47 -14.85 5.98
CA LEU A 330 18.76 -14.95 5.29
C LEU A 330 19.80 -13.96 5.79
N VAL A 331 19.41 -12.75 6.19
CA VAL A 331 20.38 -11.75 6.65
C VAL A 331 21.05 -12.18 7.96
N LYS A 332 20.32 -12.93 8.81
CA LYS A 332 20.81 -13.48 10.08
C LYS A 332 21.41 -14.88 9.98
N THR A 333 21.41 -15.47 8.78
CA THR A 333 22.00 -16.79 8.54
C THR A 333 23.06 -16.70 7.45
N TYR A 334 22.64 -16.78 6.19
CA TYR A 334 23.53 -16.73 5.01
C TYR A 334 24.41 -15.48 4.97
N TRP A 335 23.84 -14.29 5.10
CA TRP A 335 24.61 -13.05 4.96
C TRP A 335 25.54 -12.82 6.15
N ALA A 336 25.07 -13.11 7.36
CA ALA A 336 25.89 -13.07 8.58
C ALA A 336 27.13 -13.96 8.44
N ASP A 337 26.97 -15.18 7.94
CA ASP A 337 28.07 -16.11 7.65
C ASP A 337 29.03 -15.54 6.59
N LYS A 338 28.51 -15.05 5.46
CA LYS A 338 29.32 -14.44 4.38
C LYS A 338 30.13 -13.22 4.82
N MET A 339 29.57 -12.44 5.73
CA MET A 339 30.18 -11.23 6.25
C MET A 339 31.02 -11.50 7.51
N ASN A 340 31.02 -12.73 8.04
CA ASN A 340 31.63 -13.09 9.32
C ASN A 340 31.16 -12.20 10.48
N ILE A 341 29.85 -11.99 10.56
CA ILE A 341 29.15 -11.20 11.58
C ILE A 341 28.36 -12.14 12.49
N ASP A 342 28.39 -11.86 13.80
CA ASP A 342 27.54 -12.55 14.78
C ASP A 342 26.05 -12.20 14.54
N PRO A 343 25.19 -13.19 14.20
CA PRO A 343 23.77 -12.96 13.96
C PRO A 343 23.04 -12.24 15.09
N SER A 344 23.46 -12.42 16.34
CA SER A 344 22.82 -11.81 17.51
C SER A 344 22.97 -10.29 17.55
N LYS A 345 23.95 -9.74 16.82
CA LYS A 345 24.18 -8.30 16.68
C LYS A 345 23.38 -7.66 15.56
N ILE A 346 22.82 -8.45 14.65
CA ILE A 346 22.12 -7.92 13.47
C ILE A 346 20.73 -7.43 13.89
N TYR A 347 20.50 -6.13 13.68
CA TYR A 347 19.19 -5.50 13.79
C TYR A 347 18.64 -5.27 12.37
N SER A 348 17.75 -6.17 11.93
CA SER A 348 17.19 -6.18 10.58
C SER A 348 16.00 -5.22 10.47
N VAL A 349 16.19 -4.16 9.71
CA VAL A 349 15.17 -3.13 9.44
C VAL A 349 14.67 -3.27 8.01
N SER A 350 13.35 -3.28 7.84
CA SER A 350 12.76 -3.32 6.51
C SER A 350 12.04 -2.01 6.18
N ILE A 351 12.28 -1.48 5.00
CA ILE A 351 11.62 -0.28 4.49
C ILE A 351 10.56 -0.72 3.49
N MET A 352 9.30 -0.48 3.84
CA MET A 352 8.14 -1.08 3.18
C MET A 352 7.09 -0.04 2.78
N PRO A 353 6.39 -0.23 1.66
CA PRO A 353 5.27 0.62 1.27
C PRO A 353 3.97 0.28 2.04
N CYS A 354 4.05 -0.55 3.10
CA CYS A 354 2.92 -1.29 3.65
C CYS A 354 2.90 -1.24 5.17
N THR A 355 1.74 -0.94 5.75
CA THR A 355 1.53 -0.98 7.20
C THR A 355 1.38 -2.41 7.72
N ALA A 356 0.76 -3.31 6.96
CA ALA A 356 0.57 -4.72 7.36
C ALA A 356 1.90 -5.49 7.47
N LYS A 357 2.99 -5.00 6.86
CA LYS A 357 4.33 -5.57 7.04
C LYS A 357 4.85 -5.44 8.47
N LYS A 358 4.45 -4.40 9.22
CA LYS A 358 4.72 -4.26 10.66
C LYS A 358 4.12 -5.43 11.45
N TYR A 359 2.88 -5.83 11.14
CA TYR A 359 2.24 -7.00 11.75
C TYR A 359 2.89 -8.32 11.31
N GLU A 360 3.27 -8.45 10.04
CA GLU A 360 3.96 -9.64 9.56
C GLU A 360 5.29 -9.84 10.29
N ALA A 361 6.07 -8.79 10.52
CA ALA A 361 7.31 -8.86 11.30
C ALA A 361 7.08 -9.26 12.75
N SER A 362 5.96 -8.88 13.36
CA SER A 362 5.65 -9.21 14.75
C SER A 362 5.00 -10.59 14.94
N ARG A 363 4.77 -11.37 13.88
CA ARG A 363 4.21 -12.73 13.96
C ARG A 363 5.12 -13.66 14.78
N PRO A 364 4.61 -14.39 15.77
CA PRO A 364 5.44 -15.25 16.63
C PRO A 364 6.34 -16.24 15.87
N GLU A 365 5.85 -16.78 14.76
CA GLU A 365 6.53 -17.76 13.90
C GLU A 365 7.62 -17.19 12.99
N MET A 366 7.76 -15.86 12.87
CA MET A 366 8.79 -15.24 12.03
C MET A 366 10.13 -15.17 12.76
N CYS A 367 10.71 -16.35 13.00
CA CYS A 367 11.95 -16.53 13.74
C CYS A 367 12.84 -17.72 13.32
N ASP A 368 12.73 -18.18 12.07
CA ASP A 368 13.44 -19.38 11.60
C ASP A 368 14.97 -19.19 11.51
N SER A 369 15.47 -17.95 11.56
CA SER A 369 16.90 -17.68 11.76
C SER A 369 17.42 -18.03 13.16
N GLY A 370 16.55 -18.41 14.10
CA GLY A 370 16.86 -18.52 15.54
C GLY A 370 16.73 -17.19 16.29
N TYR A 371 16.45 -16.10 15.57
CA TYR A 371 16.19 -14.76 16.09
C TYR A 371 14.89 -14.25 15.46
N ARG A 372 14.38 -13.10 15.91
CA ARG A 372 13.34 -12.38 15.16
C ARG A 372 13.85 -12.11 13.74
N ASP A 373 13.17 -12.60 12.70
CA ASP A 373 13.70 -12.50 11.32
C ASP A 373 13.81 -11.01 10.88
N VAL A 374 12.78 -10.21 11.15
CA VAL A 374 12.78 -8.75 10.93
C VAL A 374 12.43 -8.03 12.22
N ASP A 375 13.35 -7.21 12.73
CA ASP A 375 13.22 -6.55 14.03
C ASP A 375 12.36 -5.28 13.95
N LEU A 376 12.45 -4.56 12.83
CA LEU A 376 11.75 -3.29 12.64
C LEU A 376 11.23 -3.12 11.21
N VAL A 377 10.08 -2.44 11.06
CA VAL A 377 9.53 -2.09 9.75
C VAL A 377 9.21 -0.61 9.70
N LEU A 378 9.82 0.10 8.76
CA LEU A 378 9.57 1.51 8.49
C LEU A 378 8.76 1.64 7.21
N THR A 379 7.79 2.55 7.20
CA THR A 379 7.06 2.90 5.99
C THR A 379 7.85 3.87 5.12
N THR A 380 7.47 4.01 3.85
CA THR A 380 8.01 5.05 2.95
C THR A 380 7.89 6.45 3.55
N ARG A 381 6.77 6.75 4.23
CA ARG A 381 6.56 8.04 4.90
C ARG A 381 7.48 8.26 6.10
N GLU A 382 7.76 7.22 6.88
CA GLU A 382 8.71 7.27 8.00
C GLU A 382 10.13 7.57 7.49
N VAL A 383 10.57 6.91 6.41
CA VAL A 383 11.86 7.20 5.78
C VAL A 383 11.91 8.61 5.18
N GLY A 384 10.82 9.06 4.56
CA GLY A 384 10.69 10.45 4.12
C GLY A 384 10.86 11.46 5.25
N ARG A 385 10.28 11.19 6.43
CA ARG A 385 10.47 12.01 7.64
C ARG A 385 11.91 11.95 8.15
N LEU A 386 12.52 10.78 8.20
CA LEU A 386 13.93 10.60 8.58
C LEU A 386 14.86 11.43 7.69
N PHE A 387 14.66 11.42 6.37
CA PHE A 387 15.46 12.22 5.44
C PHE A 387 15.29 13.72 5.62
N ARG A 388 14.06 14.19 5.87
CA ARG A 388 13.84 15.61 6.21
C ARG A 388 14.50 15.99 7.53
N MET A 389 14.49 15.08 8.51
CA MET A 389 15.11 15.27 9.82
C MET A 389 16.65 15.28 9.75
N SER A 390 17.25 14.43 8.92
CA SER A 390 18.71 14.32 8.78
C SER A 390 19.34 15.43 7.92
N GLY A 391 18.53 16.22 7.21
CA GLY A 391 19.02 17.34 6.41
C GLY A 391 19.82 16.93 5.17
N VAL A 392 19.60 15.70 4.67
CA VAL A 392 20.30 15.16 3.50
C VAL A 392 19.92 15.94 2.23
N ASP A 393 20.92 16.49 1.55
CA ASP A 393 20.77 17.12 0.23
C ASP A 393 21.00 16.10 -0.88
N PHE A 394 19.91 15.49 -1.36
CA PHE A 394 19.93 14.48 -2.42
C PHE A 394 20.52 14.98 -3.75
N SER A 395 20.55 16.30 -3.99
CA SER A 395 21.14 16.86 -5.21
C SER A 395 22.67 16.85 -5.21
N LYS A 396 23.29 16.73 -4.02
CA LYS A 396 24.75 16.76 -3.83
C LYS A 396 25.31 15.43 -3.34
N LEU A 397 24.45 14.50 -2.98
CA LEU A 397 24.87 13.24 -2.40
C LEU A 397 25.51 12.34 -3.45
N ALA A 398 26.75 11.91 -3.19
CA ALA A 398 27.45 11.00 -4.09
C ALA A 398 26.75 9.63 -4.11
N PRO A 399 26.50 9.04 -5.29
CA PRO A 399 25.94 7.70 -5.42
C PRO A 399 26.77 6.65 -4.66
N SER A 400 26.09 5.65 -4.08
CA SER A 400 26.72 4.55 -3.37
C SER A 400 26.06 3.22 -3.72
N GLN A 401 26.85 2.16 -3.80
CA GLN A 401 26.37 0.83 -4.21
C GLN A 401 25.79 0.07 -3.01
N PHE A 402 24.91 -0.89 -3.27
CA PHE A 402 24.47 -1.84 -2.24
C PHE A 402 25.64 -2.65 -1.70
N ASP A 403 25.48 -3.12 -0.47
CA ASP A 403 26.39 -4.10 0.12
C ASP A 403 26.23 -5.46 -0.57
N PRO A 404 27.31 -6.28 -0.64
CA PRO A 404 27.32 -7.51 -1.42
C PRO A 404 26.44 -8.62 -0.81
N TRP A 405 26.26 -9.70 -1.59
CA TRP A 405 25.65 -10.99 -1.23
C TRP A 405 24.11 -11.02 -1.14
N MET A 406 23.47 -9.89 -0.88
CA MET A 406 22.00 -9.74 -0.93
C MET A 406 21.59 -8.36 -1.51
N GLY A 407 22.43 -7.83 -2.39
CA GLY A 407 22.29 -6.49 -2.96
C GLY A 407 21.84 -6.49 -4.42
N LYS A 408 22.16 -7.55 -5.18
CA LYS A 408 21.82 -7.64 -6.60
C LYS A 408 20.42 -8.18 -6.81
N TYR A 409 19.73 -7.63 -7.79
CA TYR A 409 18.38 -8.00 -8.16
C TYR A 409 18.16 -7.89 -9.66
N THR A 410 17.06 -8.48 -10.13
CA THR A 410 16.66 -8.45 -11.54
C THR A 410 15.44 -7.57 -11.77
N GLY A 411 15.16 -7.25 -13.03
CA GLY A 411 13.93 -6.59 -13.43
C GLY A 411 12.65 -7.34 -13.03
N ALA A 412 12.71 -8.68 -12.88
CA ALA A 412 11.60 -9.46 -12.32
C ALA A 412 11.34 -9.11 -10.84
N GLY A 413 12.39 -8.98 -10.02
CA GLY A 413 12.26 -8.51 -8.64
C GLY A 413 11.75 -7.06 -8.51
N VAL A 414 12.06 -6.20 -9.50
CA VAL A 414 11.58 -4.80 -9.54
C VAL A 414 10.06 -4.72 -9.65
N ILE A 415 9.46 -5.51 -10.55
CA ILE A 415 8.04 -5.39 -10.87
C ILE A 415 7.10 -5.88 -9.77
N PHE A 416 7.59 -6.58 -8.74
CA PHE A 416 6.82 -6.99 -7.55
C PHE A 416 6.01 -5.86 -6.89
N GLY A 417 6.47 -4.62 -7.04
CA GLY A 417 5.78 -3.46 -6.50
C GLY A 417 4.41 -3.19 -7.14
N ALA A 418 4.19 -3.65 -8.38
CA ALA A 418 2.97 -3.46 -9.15
C ALA A 418 2.06 -4.70 -9.11
N THR A 419 0.75 -4.47 -9.19
CA THR A 419 -0.20 -5.58 -9.40
C THR A 419 0.10 -6.32 -10.71
N GLY A 420 0.20 -7.64 -10.62
CA GLY A 420 0.57 -8.53 -11.72
C GLY A 420 2.07 -8.71 -11.91
N GLY A 421 2.90 -7.97 -11.17
CA GLY A 421 4.34 -8.08 -11.27
C GLY A 421 4.89 -9.38 -10.67
N VAL A 422 4.27 -9.91 -9.61
CA VAL A 422 4.67 -11.21 -9.04
C VAL A 422 4.32 -12.33 -10.02
N MET A 423 3.12 -12.27 -10.60
CA MET A 423 2.66 -13.19 -11.64
C MET A 423 3.58 -13.13 -12.86
N GLU A 424 3.85 -11.94 -13.40
CA GLU A 424 4.74 -11.78 -14.54
C GLU A 424 6.15 -12.33 -14.25
N ALA A 425 6.72 -12.01 -13.09
CA ALA A 425 8.01 -12.52 -12.66
C ALA A 425 8.04 -14.05 -12.52
N ALA A 426 6.96 -14.64 -11.99
CA ALA A 426 6.78 -16.09 -11.89
C ALA A 426 6.71 -16.74 -13.28
N LEU A 427 5.90 -16.20 -14.18
CA LEU A 427 5.74 -16.72 -15.54
C LEU A 427 7.05 -16.68 -16.34
N ARG A 428 7.85 -15.59 -16.20
CA ARG A 428 9.18 -15.49 -16.81
C ARG A 428 10.10 -16.65 -16.42
N THR A 429 10.05 -17.08 -15.16
CA THR A 429 10.91 -18.16 -14.65
C THR A 429 10.34 -19.54 -14.92
N VAL A 430 9.06 -19.76 -14.60
CA VAL A 430 8.39 -21.06 -14.76
C VAL A 430 8.42 -21.51 -16.22
N TYR A 431 8.23 -20.60 -17.17
CA TYR A 431 8.29 -20.92 -18.60
C TYR A 431 9.64 -21.56 -18.97
N GLU A 432 10.77 -20.89 -18.70
CA GLU A 432 12.08 -21.42 -19.10
C GLU A 432 12.48 -22.67 -18.29
N VAL A 433 12.07 -22.76 -17.03
CA VAL A 433 12.32 -23.94 -16.18
C VAL A 433 11.62 -25.19 -16.73
N VAL A 434 10.36 -25.07 -17.16
CA VAL A 434 9.58 -26.20 -17.69
C VAL A 434 9.92 -26.49 -19.13
N THR A 435 9.95 -25.44 -19.97
CA THR A 435 10.14 -25.62 -21.40
C THR A 435 11.61 -25.91 -21.74
N LYS A 436 12.59 -25.53 -20.89
CA LYS A 436 14.02 -25.57 -21.25
C LYS A 436 14.33 -24.78 -22.54
N GLU A 437 13.44 -23.85 -22.90
CA GLU A 437 13.55 -22.98 -24.07
C GLU A 437 13.58 -21.53 -23.59
N GLU A 438 14.35 -20.71 -24.31
CA GLU A 438 14.46 -19.29 -24.00
C GLU A 438 13.13 -18.57 -24.32
N LEU A 439 12.64 -17.78 -23.36
CA LEU A 439 11.44 -16.99 -23.48
C LEU A 439 11.73 -15.74 -24.32
N LYS A 440 11.26 -15.74 -25.58
CA LYS A 440 11.53 -14.66 -26.54
C LYS A 440 10.91 -13.32 -26.16
N ASP A 441 9.69 -13.35 -25.62
CA ASP A 441 9.02 -12.15 -25.09
C ASP A 441 8.74 -12.35 -23.61
N ILE A 442 9.46 -11.58 -22.80
CA ILE A 442 9.36 -11.61 -21.34
C ILE A 442 8.24 -10.72 -20.79
N ASN A 443 7.55 -9.96 -21.65
CA ASN A 443 6.55 -8.98 -21.24
C ASN A 443 5.15 -9.58 -21.26
N PHE A 444 4.66 -10.00 -20.10
CA PHE A 444 3.29 -10.51 -19.94
C PHE A 444 2.30 -9.35 -19.74
N THR A 445 2.06 -8.56 -20.78
CA THR A 445 1.24 -7.34 -20.68
C THR A 445 -0.21 -7.59 -20.26
N ALA A 446 -0.75 -8.79 -20.50
CA ALA A 446 -2.09 -9.21 -20.10
C ALA A 446 -2.33 -9.16 -18.58
N VAL A 447 -1.27 -9.31 -17.76
CA VAL A 447 -1.40 -9.24 -16.29
C VAL A 447 -1.07 -7.85 -15.73
N ARG A 448 -0.70 -6.88 -16.57
CA ARG A 448 -0.36 -5.51 -16.16
C ARG A 448 -1.59 -4.61 -16.05
N GLY A 449 -1.42 -3.42 -15.46
CA GLY A 449 -2.46 -2.39 -15.40
C GLY A 449 -3.40 -2.47 -14.20
N MET A 450 -4.42 -1.62 -14.20
CA MET A 450 -5.28 -1.30 -13.04
C MET A 450 -6.66 -1.98 -13.06
N GLU A 451 -6.94 -2.85 -14.03
CA GLU A 451 -8.17 -3.65 -14.04
C GLU A 451 -8.22 -4.58 -12.83
N GLY A 452 -9.39 -4.70 -12.19
CA GLY A 452 -9.52 -5.29 -10.86
C GLY A 452 -9.17 -6.78 -10.76
N ILE A 453 -9.55 -7.55 -11.77
CA ILE A 453 -9.15 -8.94 -12.00
C ILE A 453 -8.63 -8.99 -13.44
N LYS A 454 -7.46 -9.59 -13.62
CA LYS A 454 -6.80 -9.80 -14.91
C LYS A 454 -6.50 -11.27 -15.06
N GLU A 455 -6.52 -11.76 -16.28
CA GLU A 455 -6.42 -13.18 -16.58
C GLU A 455 -5.45 -13.39 -17.75
N ALA A 456 -4.72 -14.49 -17.70
CA ALA A 456 -3.87 -14.92 -18.80
C ALA A 456 -3.79 -16.45 -18.84
N GLU A 457 -3.38 -16.97 -19.98
CA GLU A 457 -3.07 -18.38 -20.15
C GLU A 457 -1.65 -18.50 -20.71
N VAL A 458 -0.87 -19.44 -20.19
CA VAL A 458 0.49 -19.71 -20.64
C VAL A 458 0.63 -21.19 -20.95
N ASP A 459 1.06 -21.51 -22.17
CA ASP A 459 1.32 -22.87 -22.60
C ASP A 459 2.75 -23.31 -22.17
N LEU A 460 2.82 -24.28 -21.28
CA LEU A 460 4.05 -24.92 -20.82
C LEU A 460 4.22 -26.28 -21.49
N LYS A 461 4.57 -26.29 -22.79
CA LYS A 461 4.79 -27.51 -23.59
C LYS A 461 3.58 -28.46 -23.63
N GLY A 462 2.42 -27.92 -23.97
CA GLY A 462 1.15 -28.65 -24.09
C GLY A 462 0.31 -28.66 -22.82
N THR A 463 0.84 -28.13 -21.70
CA THR A 463 0.07 -27.91 -20.47
C THR A 463 -0.32 -26.44 -20.38
N VAL A 464 -1.59 -26.13 -20.59
CA VAL A 464 -2.10 -24.76 -20.48
C VAL A 464 -2.31 -24.39 -19.02
N VAL A 465 -1.47 -23.50 -18.50
CA VAL A 465 -1.59 -22.94 -17.15
C VAL A 465 -2.40 -21.65 -17.21
N LYS A 466 -3.59 -21.69 -16.63
CA LYS A 466 -4.46 -20.53 -16.45
C LYS A 466 -4.09 -19.77 -15.18
N VAL A 467 -3.92 -18.46 -15.30
CA VAL A 467 -3.53 -17.61 -14.17
C VAL A 467 -4.45 -16.40 -14.03
N ALA A 468 -4.63 -15.96 -12.79
CA ALA A 468 -5.38 -14.74 -12.48
C ALA A 468 -4.58 -13.80 -11.57
N VAL A 469 -4.83 -12.50 -11.70
CA VAL A 469 -4.25 -11.46 -10.86
C VAL A 469 -5.38 -10.60 -10.34
N ALA A 470 -5.50 -10.47 -9.03
CA ALA A 470 -6.44 -9.56 -8.39
C ALA A 470 -5.71 -8.55 -7.51
N HIS A 471 -6.16 -7.29 -7.57
CA HIS A 471 -5.77 -6.26 -6.61
C HIS A 471 -7.00 -5.60 -5.99
N GLY A 472 -6.88 -5.28 -4.71
CA GLY A 472 -8.03 -4.91 -3.88
C GLY A 472 -8.76 -6.14 -3.36
N LEU A 473 -8.94 -6.20 -2.04
CA LEU A 473 -9.54 -7.38 -1.38
C LEU A 473 -11.01 -7.63 -1.77
N SER A 474 -11.73 -6.63 -2.31
CA SER A 474 -13.05 -6.88 -2.91
C SER A 474 -12.99 -7.78 -4.15
N ASN A 475 -11.89 -7.75 -4.90
CA ASN A 475 -11.67 -8.63 -6.05
C ASN A 475 -11.13 -9.99 -5.60
N ALA A 476 -10.26 -10.01 -4.60
CA ALA A 476 -9.83 -11.25 -3.94
C ALA A 476 -11.04 -12.07 -3.44
N ARG A 477 -12.02 -11.39 -2.80
CA ARG A 477 -13.27 -12.02 -2.34
C ARG A 477 -13.98 -12.80 -3.45
N LYS A 478 -14.12 -12.19 -4.64
CA LYS A 478 -14.78 -12.83 -5.80
C LYS A 478 -14.05 -14.10 -6.22
N LEU A 479 -12.72 -14.07 -6.31
CA LEU A 479 -11.93 -15.25 -6.68
C LEU A 479 -11.99 -16.34 -5.61
N MET A 480 -11.96 -15.95 -4.33
CA MET A 480 -12.06 -16.91 -3.23
C MET A 480 -13.43 -17.58 -3.15
N ASP A 481 -14.51 -16.85 -3.41
CA ASP A 481 -15.85 -17.42 -3.49
C ASP A 481 -15.97 -18.41 -4.67
N LEU A 482 -15.33 -18.14 -5.81
CA LEU A 482 -15.25 -19.08 -6.94
C LEU A 482 -14.49 -20.36 -6.58
N VAL A 483 -13.38 -20.25 -5.84
CA VAL A 483 -12.62 -21.42 -5.36
C VAL A 483 -13.43 -22.23 -4.37
N ARG A 484 -14.04 -21.58 -3.37
CA ARG A 484 -14.90 -22.24 -2.37
C ARG A 484 -16.07 -22.98 -3.01
N ASP A 485 -16.66 -22.40 -4.06
CA ASP A 485 -17.75 -23.00 -4.82
C ASP A 485 -17.33 -24.14 -5.77
N GLY A 486 -16.03 -24.42 -5.91
CA GLY A 486 -15.51 -25.41 -6.86
C GLY A 486 -15.68 -25.02 -8.33
N LYS A 487 -15.82 -23.73 -8.63
CA LYS A 487 -16.05 -23.18 -9.98
C LYS A 487 -14.82 -22.52 -10.59
N CYS A 488 -13.71 -22.47 -9.85
CA CYS A 488 -12.46 -21.87 -10.30
C CYS A 488 -11.68 -22.84 -11.20
N ASP A 489 -11.24 -22.38 -12.37
CA ASP A 489 -10.43 -23.13 -13.32
C ASP A 489 -8.98 -22.60 -13.44
N TYR A 490 -8.58 -21.64 -12.59
CA TYR A 490 -7.21 -21.17 -12.51
C TYR A 490 -6.31 -22.17 -11.78
N HIS A 491 -5.02 -22.12 -12.09
CA HIS A 491 -3.98 -22.91 -11.44
C HIS A 491 -3.15 -22.06 -10.47
N PHE A 492 -2.91 -20.79 -10.82
CA PHE A 492 -2.12 -19.87 -10.01
C PHE A 492 -2.76 -18.48 -9.97
N ILE A 493 -2.89 -17.92 -8.77
CA ILE A 493 -3.58 -16.65 -8.56
C ILE A 493 -2.71 -15.71 -7.72
N GLU A 494 -2.36 -14.55 -8.28
CA GLU A 494 -1.75 -13.46 -7.52
C GLU A 494 -2.84 -12.62 -6.83
N ILE A 495 -2.69 -12.39 -5.53
CA ILE A 495 -3.55 -11.46 -4.79
C ILE A 495 -2.73 -10.39 -4.08
N MET A 496 -3.03 -9.14 -4.42
CA MET A 496 -2.52 -7.96 -3.73
C MET A 496 -3.67 -7.26 -2.98
N ALA A 497 -3.52 -7.08 -1.67
CA ALA A 497 -4.57 -6.42 -0.88
C ALA A 497 -4.86 -4.98 -1.33
N CYS A 498 -3.82 -4.23 -1.73
CA CYS A 498 -3.92 -2.82 -2.04
C CYS A 498 -4.19 -2.59 -3.54
N PRO A 499 -5.05 -1.64 -3.93
CA PRO A 499 -5.27 -1.34 -5.34
C PRO A 499 -3.97 -0.85 -6.00
N GLY A 500 -3.64 -1.39 -7.17
CA GLY A 500 -2.38 -1.15 -7.87
C GLY A 500 -1.17 -1.93 -7.32
N GLY A 501 -1.37 -2.80 -6.33
CA GLY A 501 -0.28 -3.55 -5.68
C GLY A 501 0.38 -2.76 -4.54
N CYS A 502 1.61 -3.13 -4.21
CA CYS A 502 2.40 -2.49 -3.15
C CYS A 502 2.65 -1.00 -3.39
N ILE A 503 2.65 -0.54 -4.65
CA ILE A 503 2.68 0.88 -5.06
C ILE A 503 1.53 1.71 -4.44
N GLY A 504 0.37 1.09 -4.23
CA GLY A 504 -0.78 1.67 -3.56
C GLY A 504 -0.85 1.35 -2.07
N GLY A 505 0.21 0.77 -1.49
CA GLY A 505 0.25 0.27 -0.12
C GLY A 505 0.05 1.36 0.93
N GLY A 506 -0.51 0.99 2.08
CA GLY A 506 -0.90 1.92 3.16
C GLY A 506 0.24 2.73 3.78
N GLY A 507 1.51 2.40 3.52
CA GLY A 507 2.71 3.10 3.99
C GLY A 507 3.32 4.10 2.98
N GLN A 508 2.78 4.18 1.77
CA GLN A 508 3.28 5.08 0.70
C GLN A 508 2.91 6.55 0.94
N PRO A 509 3.59 7.53 0.28
CA PRO A 509 3.15 8.92 0.30
C PRO A 509 1.65 9.03 0.01
N ILE A 510 0.97 9.87 0.80
CA ILE A 510 -0.49 10.02 0.75
C ILE A 510 -0.90 10.49 -0.65
N THR A 511 -1.70 9.67 -1.33
CA THR A 511 -2.25 10.01 -2.65
C THR A 511 -3.76 10.19 -2.59
N LYS A 512 -4.27 11.13 -3.39
CA LYS A 512 -5.69 11.46 -3.49
C LYS A 512 -6.44 10.61 -4.53
N ALA A 513 -5.73 9.89 -5.40
CA ALA A 513 -6.35 9.17 -6.50
C ALA A 513 -5.51 8.00 -7.04
N ASN A 514 -6.17 7.04 -7.69
CA ASN A 514 -5.55 5.93 -8.41
C ASN A 514 -4.65 6.37 -9.58
N VAL A 515 -4.85 7.55 -10.15
CA VAL A 515 -3.99 8.06 -11.24
C VAL A 515 -2.52 8.12 -10.83
N LYS A 516 -2.24 8.47 -9.57
CA LYS A 516 -0.87 8.49 -9.02
C LYS A 516 -0.30 7.09 -8.85
N ARG A 517 -1.17 6.10 -8.57
CA ARG A 517 -0.76 4.69 -8.49
C ARG A 517 -0.38 4.17 -9.87
N ALA A 518 -1.13 4.55 -10.91
CA ALA A 518 -0.78 4.22 -12.30
C ALA A 518 0.57 4.85 -12.72
N GLU A 519 0.81 6.12 -12.36
CA GLU A 519 2.10 6.80 -12.60
C GLU A 519 3.27 6.03 -11.95
N ARG A 520 3.11 5.59 -10.70
CA ARG A 520 4.11 4.79 -9.98
C ARG A 520 4.30 3.39 -10.59
N ILE A 521 3.24 2.76 -11.11
CA ILE A 521 3.33 1.47 -11.83
C ILE A 521 4.18 1.62 -13.08
N GLU A 522 3.94 2.67 -13.86
CA GLU A 522 4.72 2.94 -15.07
C GLU A 522 6.20 3.12 -14.75
N ALA A 523 6.53 3.89 -13.71
CA ALA A 523 7.91 4.10 -13.28
C ALA A 523 8.64 2.80 -12.90
N ILE A 524 7.93 1.80 -12.35
CA ILE A 524 8.50 0.48 -12.03
C ILE A 524 8.81 -0.30 -13.31
N TYR A 525 7.92 -0.32 -14.30
CA TYR A 525 8.18 -1.04 -15.55
C TYR A 525 9.29 -0.39 -16.39
N VAL A 526 9.41 0.94 -16.36
CA VAL A 526 10.54 1.66 -16.97
C VAL A 526 11.88 1.26 -16.35
N GLU A 527 11.94 0.91 -15.06
CA GLU A 527 13.16 0.36 -14.46
C GLU A 527 13.43 -1.06 -14.95
N ASP A 528 12.43 -1.95 -14.90
CA ASP A 528 12.58 -3.35 -15.37
C ASP A 528 13.13 -3.38 -16.80
N GLU A 529 12.63 -2.55 -17.71
CA GLU A 529 13.12 -2.44 -19.08
C GLU A 529 14.58 -2.01 -19.21
N LYS A 530 15.11 -1.26 -18.24
CA LYS A 530 16.51 -0.79 -18.20
C LYS A 530 17.45 -1.79 -17.53
N MET A 531 16.93 -2.81 -16.85
CA MET A 531 17.76 -3.79 -16.14
C MET A 531 18.45 -4.73 -17.13
N PRO A 532 19.75 -5.02 -16.94
CA PRO A 532 20.46 -5.95 -17.81
C PRO A 532 19.99 -7.41 -17.63
N ILE A 533 19.51 -7.76 -16.44
CA ILE A 533 18.96 -9.07 -16.11
C ILE A 533 17.51 -8.86 -15.69
N ARG A 534 16.58 -9.55 -16.34
CA ARG A 534 15.13 -9.36 -16.14
C ARG A 534 14.38 -10.63 -15.71
N LYS A 535 15.11 -11.71 -15.43
CA LYS A 535 14.57 -13.02 -15.02
C LYS A 535 15.21 -13.45 -13.71
N SER A 536 14.39 -13.78 -12.70
CA SER A 536 14.87 -14.04 -11.33
C SER A 536 15.90 -15.16 -11.24
N HIS A 537 15.72 -16.25 -11.98
CA HIS A 537 16.65 -17.39 -12.02
C HIS A 537 18.00 -17.08 -12.70
N GLU A 538 18.16 -15.89 -13.32
CA GLU A 538 19.43 -15.42 -13.86
C GLU A 538 20.22 -14.55 -12.88
N ASN A 539 19.65 -14.21 -11.71
CA ASN A 539 20.34 -13.43 -10.69
C ASN A 539 21.60 -14.18 -10.20
N PRO A 540 22.81 -13.63 -10.38
CA PRO A 540 24.04 -14.32 -10.02
C PRO A 540 24.18 -14.56 -8.51
N GLU A 541 23.72 -13.63 -7.65
CA GLU A 541 23.81 -13.83 -6.19
C GLU A 541 22.84 -14.90 -5.70
N ILE A 542 21.70 -15.07 -6.39
CA ILE A 542 20.75 -16.15 -6.09
C ILE A 542 21.29 -17.51 -6.52
N LYS A 543 21.96 -17.60 -7.67
CA LYS A 543 22.66 -18.84 -8.07
C LYS A 543 23.70 -19.23 -7.02
N THR A 544 24.52 -18.28 -6.59
CA THR A 544 25.50 -18.50 -5.51
C THR A 544 24.83 -18.93 -4.19
N LEU A 545 23.70 -18.32 -3.82
CA LEU A 545 22.93 -18.70 -2.63
C LEU A 545 22.49 -20.17 -2.69
N TYR A 546 21.96 -20.64 -3.82
CA TYR A 546 21.61 -22.05 -3.98
C TYR A 546 22.85 -22.94 -4.03
N ASP A 547 23.85 -22.63 -4.85
CA ASP A 547 25.04 -23.47 -5.01
C ASP A 547 25.77 -23.72 -3.67
N GLU A 548 25.88 -22.68 -2.83
CA GLU A 548 26.74 -22.72 -1.64
C GLU A 548 25.98 -22.90 -0.32
N PHE A 549 24.69 -22.55 -0.25
CA PHE A 549 23.98 -22.48 1.03
C PHE A 549 22.64 -23.22 1.07
N LEU A 550 21.72 -22.99 0.12
CA LEU A 550 20.38 -23.61 0.12
C LEU A 550 20.33 -24.95 -0.62
N HIS A 551 21.26 -25.18 -1.54
CA HIS A 551 21.43 -26.34 -2.44
C HIS A 551 20.31 -26.55 -3.47
N GLU A 552 19.05 -26.59 -3.07
CA GLU A 552 17.94 -26.81 -3.99
C GLU A 552 16.65 -26.08 -3.54
N PRO A 553 15.83 -25.58 -4.49
CA PRO A 553 14.49 -25.09 -4.18
C PRO A 553 13.63 -26.20 -3.58
N LEU A 554 12.80 -25.86 -2.60
CA LEU A 554 11.96 -26.80 -1.84
C LEU A 554 12.70 -27.94 -1.11
N GLY A 555 14.03 -27.87 -1.01
CA GLY A 555 14.86 -28.76 -0.21
C GLY A 555 14.71 -28.49 1.29
N HIS A 556 15.36 -29.30 2.13
CA HIS A 556 15.21 -29.19 3.59
C HIS A 556 15.55 -27.78 4.11
N LYS A 557 16.68 -27.21 3.71
CA LYS A 557 17.19 -25.94 4.23
C LYS A 557 16.45 -24.72 3.68
N SER A 558 16.07 -24.74 2.41
CA SER A 558 15.18 -23.72 1.84
C SER A 558 13.81 -23.77 2.50
N HIS A 559 13.23 -24.96 2.69
CA HIS A 559 11.94 -25.10 3.36
C HIS A 559 11.98 -24.64 4.83
N GLU A 560 13.06 -24.92 5.55
CA GLU A 560 13.25 -24.47 6.94
C GLU A 560 13.31 -22.94 7.05
N LEU A 561 14.07 -22.27 6.19
CA LEU A 561 14.32 -20.83 6.33
C LEU A 561 13.31 -19.94 5.58
N LEU A 562 12.78 -20.43 4.46
CA LEU A 562 12.07 -19.63 3.46
C LEU A 562 10.58 -19.96 3.38
N HIS A 563 10.08 -20.98 4.09
CA HIS A 563 8.67 -21.35 4.07
C HIS A 563 8.03 -21.14 5.44
N THR A 564 6.70 -21.09 5.45
CA THR A 564 5.89 -20.85 6.65
C THR A 564 4.50 -21.47 6.46
N HIS A 565 3.70 -21.42 7.52
CA HIS A 565 2.34 -21.91 7.54
C HIS A 565 1.39 -20.88 8.14
N TYR A 566 0.14 -20.89 7.69
CA TYR A 566 -0.87 -19.93 8.13
C TYR A 566 -1.90 -20.60 9.01
N THR A 567 -2.49 -19.85 9.93
CA THR A 567 -3.48 -20.39 10.88
C THR A 567 -4.73 -19.52 10.93
N PRO A 568 -5.92 -20.13 11.12
CA PRO A 568 -7.16 -19.37 11.26
C PRO A 568 -7.11 -18.37 12.42
N LYS A 569 -7.54 -17.11 12.18
CA LYS A 569 -7.59 -16.09 13.25
C LYS A 569 -8.77 -16.24 14.20
N ASN A 570 -9.80 -17.01 13.82
CA ASN A 570 -10.99 -17.29 14.63
C ASN A 570 -11.59 -16.03 15.29
N LYS A 571 -11.74 -14.94 14.54
CA LYS A 571 -12.34 -13.71 15.05
C LYS A 571 -13.80 -13.97 15.42
N LYS A 572 -14.20 -13.52 16.61
CA LYS A 572 -15.52 -13.82 17.20
C LYS A 572 -16.72 -13.24 16.42
N TYR A 573 -16.49 -12.27 15.53
CA TYR A 573 -17.54 -11.40 14.98
C TYR A 573 -17.54 -11.34 13.44
N LEU A 574 -17.32 -12.49 12.79
CA LEU A 574 -17.34 -12.62 11.33
C LEU A 574 -18.60 -13.27 10.78
#